data_AF-G4YYZ9-F1
#
_entry.id   AF-G4YYZ9-F1
#
_cell.length_a   1.000
_cell.length_b   1.000
_cell.length_c   1.000
_cell.angle_alpha   90.00
_cell.angle_beta   90.00
_cell.angle_gamma   90.00
#
_symmetry.space_group_name_H-M   'P 1'
#
loop_
_entity.id
_entity.type
_entity.pdbx_description
1 polymer ?
#
loop_
_entity_poly.entity_id
_entity_poly.type
_entity_poly.pdbx_seq_one_letter_code
_entity_poly.pdbx_strand_id
1 'polypeptide(L)'
;VKLAAIAVLASLLIVGCFAGEDGSCDKMLCTGESHSVCGSNGVTYTPRQKDMDTTKSGCNFFHNDNCDNGQTWRVLHKGMCRRDEGGSK
;
A
#
# COMPACT_ATOMS: atom_id res chain seq x y z
N VAL A 1 -10.15 18.15 -59.09
CA VAL A 1 -10.62 17.99 -57.69
C VAL A 1 -9.42 17.64 -56.81
N LYS A 2 -8.99 18.57 -55.96
CA LYS A 2 -7.82 18.40 -55.07
C LYS A 2 -8.33 18.05 -53.69
N LEU A 3 -8.32 16.76 -53.36
CA LEU A 3 -8.74 16.22 -52.07
C LEU A 3 -7.63 16.52 -51.05
N ALA A 4 -7.78 17.58 -50.27
CA ALA A 4 -6.91 17.87 -49.14
C ALA A 4 -7.65 17.55 -47.84
N ALA A 5 -7.59 16.27 -47.49
CA ALA A 5 -7.83 15.75 -46.16
C ALA A 5 -6.41 15.72 -45.51
N ILE A 6 -6.10 15.95 -44.23
CA ILE A 6 -6.77 15.85 -42.93
C ILE A 6 -5.92 16.73 -41.98
N ALA A 7 -6.52 17.37 -40.98
CA ALA A 7 -5.79 17.82 -39.79
C ALA A 7 -6.46 17.21 -38.56
N VAL A 8 -5.92 16.08 -38.07
CA VAL A 8 -6.33 15.53 -36.77
C VAL A 8 -5.60 16.34 -35.72
N LEU A 9 -6.35 17.15 -34.97
CA LEU A 9 -5.85 17.80 -33.76
C LEU A 9 -5.57 16.70 -32.73
N ALA A 10 -4.32 16.24 -32.72
CA ALA A 10 -3.79 15.33 -31.71
C ALA A 10 -3.53 16.13 -30.42
N SER A 11 -4.61 16.53 -29.74
CA SER A 11 -4.52 16.96 -28.35
C SER A 11 -4.41 15.71 -27.48
N LEU A 12 -3.23 15.06 -27.52
CA LEU A 12 -2.87 14.12 -26.47
C LEU A 12 -2.76 14.95 -25.18
N LEU A 13 -3.82 14.88 -24.38
CA LEU A 13 -3.73 15.17 -22.96
C LEU A 13 -2.64 14.25 -22.44
N ILE A 14 -1.45 14.81 -22.21
CA ILE A 14 -0.43 14.18 -21.39
C ILE A 14 -1.06 14.18 -19.99
N VAL A 15 -1.87 13.16 -19.72
CA VAL A 15 -2.19 12.74 -18.35
C VAL A 15 -0.84 12.34 -17.79
N GLY A 16 -0.18 13.32 -17.15
CA GLY A 16 0.91 13.07 -16.24
C GLY A 16 0.35 12.23 -15.12
N CYS A 17 0.39 10.91 -15.29
CA CYS A 17 0.30 10.01 -14.17
C CYS A 17 1.59 10.24 -13.41
N PHE A 18 1.52 10.99 -12.31
CA PHE A 18 2.57 10.99 -11.32
C PHE A 18 2.65 9.54 -10.83
N ALA A 19 3.58 8.76 -11.39
CA ALA A 19 4.06 7.58 -10.72
C ALA A 19 4.77 8.10 -9.46
N GLY A 20 4.01 8.12 -8.36
CA GLY A 20 4.55 8.35 -7.03
C GLY A 20 5.43 7.16 -6.68
N GLU A 21 6.67 7.17 -7.16
CA GLU A 21 7.71 6.28 -6.69
C GLU A 21 8.18 6.74 -5.31
N ASP A 22 7.43 6.32 -4.28
CA ASP A 22 7.85 6.07 -2.88
C ASP A 22 6.64 5.48 -2.10
N GLY A 23 6.03 4.45 -2.67
CA GLY A 23 5.14 3.58 -1.91
C GLY A 23 5.81 2.22 -1.89
N SER A 24 6.88 2.06 -1.12
CA SER A 24 7.60 0.78 -1.03
C SER A 24 6.73 -0.24 -0.31
N CYS A 25 5.76 -0.74 -1.07
CA CYS A 25 5.26 -2.09 -1.00
C CYS A 25 6.30 -3.05 -1.60
N ASP A 26 7.60 -2.84 -1.27
CA ASP A 26 8.49 -3.98 -1.23
C ASP A 26 7.76 -5.01 -0.41
N LYS A 27 7.64 -6.23 -0.94
CA LYS A 27 7.05 -7.34 -0.20
C LYS A 27 7.87 -7.47 1.06
N MET A 28 7.41 -6.79 2.12
CA MET A 28 8.01 -6.85 3.44
C MET A 28 8.05 -8.33 3.72
N LEU A 29 9.25 -8.89 3.79
CA LEU A 29 9.42 -10.30 4.05
C LEU A 29 8.91 -10.53 5.46
N CYS A 30 7.61 -10.81 5.56
CA CYS A 30 6.95 -11.13 6.79
C CYS A 30 7.52 -12.49 7.20
N THR A 31 8.56 -12.47 8.02
CA THR A 31 9.05 -13.68 8.69
C THR A 31 7.84 -14.34 9.34
N GLY A 32 7.67 -15.65 9.17
CA GLY A 32 6.47 -16.40 9.60
C GLY A 32 6.16 -16.35 11.11
N GLU A 33 6.89 -15.53 11.88
CA GLU A 33 6.52 -15.12 13.22
C GLU A 33 5.16 -14.41 13.22
N SER A 34 4.20 -14.96 13.96
CA SER A 34 2.86 -14.43 14.18
C SER A 34 2.88 -13.18 15.07
N HIS A 35 3.58 -12.13 14.65
CA HIS A 35 3.72 -10.91 15.42
C HIS A 35 2.78 -9.84 14.89
N SER A 36 2.20 -9.06 15.82
CA SER A 36 1.47 -7.84 15.46
C SER A 36 2.43 -6.79 14.91
N VAL A 37 1.94 -5.86 14.10
CA VAL A 37 2.71 -4.71 13.61
C VAL A 37 1.92 -3.41 13.78
N CYS A 38 2.63 -2.32 14.04
CA CYS A 38 2.06 -0.98 14.09
C CYS A 38 2.29 -0.26 12.76
N GLY A 39 1.21 0.17 12.10
CA GLY A 39 1.28 1.00 10.89
C GLY A 39 1.39 2.49 11.20
N SER A 40 1.93 3.28 10.26
CA SER A 40 1.99 4.75 10.37
C SER A 40 0.63 5.44 10.39
N ASN A 41 -0.43 4.72 10.02
CA ASN A 41 -1.83 5.14 10.16
C ASN A 41 -2.37 4.98 11.60
N GLY A 42 -1.58 4.45 12.54
CA GLY A 42 -1.95 4.24 13.94
C GLY A 42 -2.79 2.98 14.16
N VAL A 43 -2.95 2.17 13.12
CA VAL A 43 -3.67 0.90 13.19
C VAL A 43 -2.69 -0.22 13.56
N THR A 44 -3.10 -1.03 14.52
CA THR A 44 -2.40 -2.26 14.87
C THR A 44 -2.95 -3.42 14.05
N TYR A 45 -2.07 -4.09 13.32
CA TYR A 45 -2.39 -5.27 12.53
C TYR A 45 -1.93 -6.50 13.31
N THR A 46 -2.88 -7.26 13.84
CA THR A 46 -2.62 -8.49 14.61
C THR A 46 -2.77 -9.73 13.73
N PRO A 47 -2.01 -10.81 13.97
CA PRO A 47 -2.35 -12.10 13.37
C PRO A 47 -3.76 -12.50 13.80
N ARG A 48 -4.63 -12.89 12.86
CA ARG A 48 -5.91 -13.51 13.22
C ARG A 48 -5.66 -14.98 13.51
N GLN A 49 -6.01 -15.41 14.71
CA GLN A 49 -5.89 -16.81 15.15
C GLN A 49 -6.98 -17.74 14.56
N LYS A 50 -7.81 -17.27 13.61
CA LYS A 50 -8.97 -18.03 13.12
C LYS A 50 -8.80 -18.62 11.72
N ASP A 51 -7.81 -18.19 10.98
CA ASP A 51 -7.41 -18.80 9.73
C ASP A 51 -6.49 -19.98 10.05
N MET A 52 -6.85 -21.17 9.58
CA MET A 52 -6.09 -22.42 9.62
C MET A 52 -4.82 -22.37 8.74
N ASP A 53 -4.22 -21.19 8.63
CA ASP A 53 -2.97 -20.93 7.95
C ASP A 53 -2.05 -20.24 8.96
N THR A 54 -1.25 -21.06 9.64
CA THR A 54 -0.25 -20.66 10.64
C THR A 54 0.86 -19.74 10.06
N THR A 55 0.77 -19.35 8.79
CA THR A 55 1.73 -18.50 8.09
C THR A 55 1.32 -17.02 8.11
N LYS A 56 0.08 -16.67 8.50
CA LYS A 56 -0.37 -15.27 8.50
C LYS A 56 0.02 -14.51 9.78
N SER A 57 1.01 -13.63 9.64
CA SER A 57 1.40 -12.65 10.65
C SER A 57 0.65 -11.32 10.50
N GLY A 58 0.73 -10.44 11.51
CA GLY A 58 0.18 -9.07 11.42
C GLY A 58 0.75 -8.29 10.23
N CYS A 59 1.98 -8.60 9.83
CA CYS A 59 2.63 -8.06 8.65
C CYS A 59 1.88 -8.39 7.33
N ASN A 60 1.30 -9.59 7.20
CA ASN A 60 0.47 -9.93 6.03
C ASN A 60 -0.82 -9.10 5.98
N PHE A 61 -1.45 -8.86 7.13
CA PHE A 61 -2.64 -8.01 7.21
C PHE A 61 -2.31 -6.56 6.88
N PHE A 62 -1.18 -6.05 7.38
CA PHE A 62 -0.68 -4.73 7.01
C PHE A 62 -0.42 -4.63 5.50
N HIS A 63 0.27 -5.61 4.91
CA HIS A 63 0.55 -5.61 3.47
C HIS A 63 -0.75 -5.61 2.66
N ASN A 64 -1.74 -6.41 3.04
CA ASN A 64 -3.01 -6.44 2.32
C ASN A 64 -3.79 -5.12 2.45
N ASP A 65 -3.90 -4.59 3.67
CA ASP A 65 -4.64 -3.36 3.89
C ASP A 65 -3.94 -2.12 3.31
N ASN A 66 -2.61 -2.16 3.25
CA ASN A 66 -1.80 -1.08 2.72
C ASN A 66 -1.65 -1.20 1.19
N CYS A 67 -0.99 -2.26 0.73
CA CYS A 67 -0.55 -2.40 -0.66
C CYS A 67 -1.68 -2.80 -1.60
N ASP A 68 -2.51 -3.78 -1.23
CA ASP A 68 -3.62 -4.20 -2.10
C ASP A 68 -4.70 -3.10 -2.23
N ASN A 69 -4.78 -2.18 -1.26
CA ASN A 69 -5.68 -1.02 -1.31
C ASN A 69 -5.00 0.27 -1.83
N GLY A 70 -3.78 0.21 -2.34
CA GLY A 70 -3.07 1.35 -2.93
C GLY A 70 -2.68 2.46 -1.94
N GLN A 71 -2.50 2.11 -0.67
CA GLN A 71 -2.05 2.98 0.40
C GLN A 71 -0.50 2.97 0.48
N THR A 72 0.05 3.94 1.21
CA THR A 72 1.51 4.15 1.32
C THR A 72 1.96 4.28 2.77
N TRP A 73 1.29 3.57 3.69
CA TRP A 73 1.70 3.51 5.08
C TRP A 73 3.00 2.74 5.22
N ARG A 74 3.76 3.04 6.28
CA ARG A 74 4.96 2.29 6.65
C ARG A 74 4.77 1.60 7.99
N VAL A 75 5.44 0.48 8.20
CA VAL A 75 5.52 -0.13 9.52
C VAL A 75 6.39 0.76 10.42
N LEU A 76 5.86 1.18 11.56
CA LEU A 76 6.61 1.94 12.56
C LEU A 76 7.50 0.99 13.37
N HIS A 77 6.90 -0.07 13.92
CA HIS A 77 7.63 -1.10 14.69
C HIS A 77 6.81 -2.39 14.79
N LYS A 78 7.47 -3.47 15.25
CA LYS A 78 6.81 -4.73 15.64
C LYS A 78 6.03 -4.51 16.95
N GLY A 79 4.87 -5.15 17.08
CA GLY A 79 3.98 -5.05 18.23
C GLY A 79 2.75 -4.18 18.00
N MET A 80 2.05 -3.86 19.08
CA MET A 80 0.86 -3.00 19.04
C MET A 80 1.27 -1.53 19.04
N CYS A 81 0.54 -0.69 18.31
CA CYS A 81 0.70 0.76 18.40
C CYS A 81 0.42 1.24 19.83
N ARG A 82 1.20 2.19 20.30
CA ARG A 82 0.88 3.02 21.46
C ARG A 82 -0.22 4.00 21.09
N ARG A 83 -0.83 4.58 22.12
CA ARG A 83 -1.94 5.51 21.99
C ARG A 83 -1.55 6.83 21.26
N ASP A 84 -0.26 7.13 21.22
CA ASP A 84 0.35 8.31 20.58
C ASP A 84 1.00 8.01 19.22
N GLU A 85 0.92 6.78 18.71
CA GLU A 85 1.55 6.37 17.46
C GLU A 85 0.55 6.36 16.30
N GLY A 86 0.94 7.03 15.21
CA GLY A 86 0.23 7.06 13.94
C GLY A 86 -0.98 8.01 13.86
N GLY A 87 -1.35 8.36 12.64
CA GLY A 87 -2.29 9.43 12.34
C GLY A 87 -1.58 10.73 11.98
N SER A 88 -1.82 11.23 10.77
CA SER A 88 -1.39 12.56 10.34
C SER A 88 -2.02 13.59 11.28
N LYS A 89 -1.19 14.44 11.89
CA LYS A 89 -1.66 15.68 12.53
C LYS A 89 -2.10 16.68 11.46
#